data_AF-A0AAU1LYD4-F1
#
_entry.id   AF-A0AAU1LYD4-F1
#
_cell.length_a   1.000
_cell.length_b   1.000
_cell.length_c   1.000
_cell.angle_alpha   90.00
_cell.angle_beta   90.00
_cell.angle_gamma   90.00
#
_symmetry.space_group_name_H-M   'P 1'
#
loop_
_entity.id
_entity.type
_entity.pdbx_description
1 polymer ?
#
loop_
_entity_poly.entity_id
_entity_poly.type
_entity_poly.pdbx_seq_one_letter_code
_entity_poly.pdbx_strand_id
1 'polypeptide(L)'
;MDSGLAEEKDAGGRGAGMSLIQRLWAGGELPFRDGLYRADDTGLELYVDGPGAYHPDAGQPIPFRLGGPLRVAEAVAEDGTTEADPCFESPLPDGSGWITGGGGGMGNIGYIARLDADRSVRWVAAMWASNPFVSVRYAGTTAVLTNDWRNRLTLDLTDPALS
;
A
#
# COMPACT_ATOMS: atom_id res chain seq x y z
N MET A 1 1.43 27.40 55.58
CA MET A 1 0.40 26.85 54.68
C MET A 1 0.50 27.63 53.40
N ASP A 2 0.55 26.90 52.29
CA ASP A 2 0.75 27.27 50.88
C ASP A 2 2.10 27.91 50.51
N SER A 3 3.03 27.20 49.84
CA SER A 3 2.95 26.46 48.56
C SER A 3 2.64 27.46 47.42
N GLY A 4 3.51 27.74 46.46
CA GLY A 4 4.52 26.92 45.80
C GLY A 4 4.23 27.05 44.30
N LEU A 5 4.46 28.24 43.73
CA LEU A 5 4.33 28.50 42.30
C LEU A 5 5.48 27.79 41.57
N ALA A 6 5.17 26.66 40.95
CA ALA A 6 5.97 26.07 39.90
C ALA A 6 5.13 26.08 38.62
N GLU A 7 5.60 26.83 37.63
CA GLU A 7 5.16 26.74 36.24
C GLU A 7 5.47 25.33 35.73
N GLU A 8 4.43 24.52 35.49
CA GLU A 8 4.55 23.34 34.66
C GLU A 8 4.61 23.78 33.19
N LYS A 9 5.82 23.69 32.62
CA LYS A 9 6.01 23.62 31.18
C LYS A 9 5.41 22.31 30.68
N ASP A 10 4.22 22.39 30.11
CA ASP A 10 3.63 21.25 29.41
C ASP A 10 4.42 21.00 28.12
N ALA A 11 5.25 19.96 28.17
CA ALA A 11 5.98 19.44 27.04
C ALA A 11 5.01 18.67 26.16
N GLY A 12 4.47 19.33 25.13
CA GLY A 12 3.63 18.75 24.09
C GLY A 12 4.38 17.76 23.20
N GLY A 13 4.85 16.64 23.77
CA GLY A 13 5.18 15.44 23.03
C GLY A 13 3.88 14.80 22.59
N ARG A 14 3.55 14.87 21.29
CA ARG A 14 2.56 13.94 20.72
C ARG A 14 3.11 12.54 20.94
N GLY A 15 2.53 11.79 21.88
CA GLY A 15 2.60 10.34 21.81
C GLY A 15 2.05 9.94 20.45
N ALA A 16 2.92 9.50 19.56
CA ALA A 16 2.55 9.16 18.19
C ALA A 16 1.65 7.92 18.23
N GLY A 17 0.34 8.14 18.24
CA GLY A 17 -0.60 7.08 17.95
C GLY A 17 -0.32 6.52 16.56
N MET A 18 -0.46 5.20 16.42
CA MET A 18 -0.40 4.52 15.13
C MET A 18 -1.32 5.22 14.12
N SER A 19 -0.85 5.44 12.88
CA SER A 19 -1.61 6.11 11.82
C SER A 19 -2.84 5.29 11.38
N LEU A 20 -3.75 5.88 10.60
CA LEU A 20 -4.90 5.15 10.07
C LEU A 20 -4.46 3.96 9.19
N ILE A 21 -3.52 4.17 8.27
CA ILE A 21 -3.01 3.09 7.41
C ILE A 21 -2.34 1.98 8.21
N GLN A 22 -1.53 2.32 9.21
CA GLN A 22 -0.90 1.31 10.05
C GLN A 22 -1.95 0.51 10.85
N ARG A 23 -3.01 1.16 11.37
CA ARG A 23 -4.10 0.46 12.07
C ARG A 23 -4.87 -0.48 11.17
N LEU A 24 -5.22 -0.04 9.96
CA LEU A 24 -5.92 -0.87 8.97
C LEU A 24 -5.07 -2.09 8.60
N TRP A 25 -3.79 -1.86 8.27
CA TRP A 25 -2.88 -2.95 7.93
C TRP A 25 -2.72 -3.97 9.06
N ALA A 26 -2.57 -3.52 10.30
CA ALA A 26 -2.50 -4.40 11.47
C ALA A 26 -3.80 -5.21 11.69
N GLY A 27 -4.94 -4.68 11.24
CA GLY A 27 -6.23 -5.37 11.24
C GLY A 27 -6.48 -6.28 10.03
N GLY A 28 -5.55 -6.34 9.06
CA GLY A 28 -5.74 -7.09 7.82
C GLY A 28 -6.66 -6.37 6.82
N GLU A 29 -6.72 -5.05 6.86
CA GLU A 29 -7.56 -4.22 5.99
C GLU A 29 -6.76 -3.23 5.14
N LEU A 30 -7.35 -2.81 4.02
CA LEU A 30 -6.90 -1.72 3.16
C LEU A 30 -8.04 -0.75 2.81
N PRO A 31 -7.76 0.53 2.50
CA PRO A 31 -8.77 1.47 2.01
C PRO A 31 -9.46 0.98 0.73
N PHE A 32 -10.79 1.18 0.61
CA PHE A 32 -11.60 0.73 -0.53
C PHE A 32 -11.55 1.67 -1.76
N ARG A 33 -10.39 2.27 -2.06
CA ARG A 33 -10.20 3.24 -3.16
C ARG A 33 -8.84 3.06 -3.83
N ASP A 34 -8.77 3.23 -5.15
CA ASP A 34 -7.50 3.22 -5.89
C ASP A 34 -6.54 4.27 -5.30
N GLY A 35 -5.37 3.82 -4.84
CA GLY A 35 -4.41 4.73 -4.24
C GLY A 35 -3.13 4.05 -3.78
N LEU A 36 -2.08 4.85 -3.65
CA LEU A 36 -0.87 4.52 -2.92
C LEU A 36 -0.93 5.19 -1.55
N TYR A 37 -1.06 4.40 -0.50
CA TYR A 37 -1.24 4.84 0.88
C TYR A 37 0.02 4.57 1.69
N ARG A 38 0.55 5.58 2.37
CA ARG A 38 1.78 5.46 3.18
C ARG A 38 1.48 5.33 4.66
N ALA A 39 2.46 4.83 5.39
CA ALA A 39 2.40 4.65 6.84
C ALA A 39 2.14 5.94 7.64
N ASP A 40 2.37 7.11 7.05
CA ASP A 40 2.18 8.43 7.67
C ASP A 40 0.83 9.10 7.32
N ASP A 41 -0.11 8.33 6.77
CA ASP A 41 -1.41 8.80 6.25
C ASP A 41 -1.32 9.81 5.09
N THR A 42 -0.17 9.89 4.41
CA THR A 42 -0.10 10.51 3.09
C THR A 42 -0.52 9.52 2.00
N GLY A 43 -1.21 10.03 0.97
CA GLY A 43 -1.66 9.23 -0.15
C GLY A 43 -1.30 9.87 -1.49
N LEU A 44 -1.20 9.05 -2.53
CA LEU A 44 -1.27 9.48 -3.93
C LEU A 44 -2.44 8.78 -4.61
N GLU A 45 -3.11 9.47 -5.51
CA GLU A 45 -4.01 8.84 -6.47
C GLU A 45 -3.23 7.80 -7.27
N LEU A 46 -3.92 6.73 -7.64
CA LEU A 46 -3.37 5.65 -8.44
C LEU A 46 -4.38 5.37 -9.55
N TYR A 47 -3.88 5.24 -10.77
CA TYR A 47 -4.69 4.89 -11.93
C TYR A 47 -4.19 3.58 -12.51
N VAL A 48 -5.10 2.60 -12.54
CA VAL A 48 -4.95 1.32 -13.23
C VAL A 48 -6.20 1.11 -14.08
N ASP A 49 -6.01 0.98 -15.39
CA ASP A 49 -7.11 0.60 -16.29
C ASP A 49 -7.52 -0.83 -15.96
N GLY A 50 -8.79 -1.25 -16.07
CA GLY A 50 -9.17 -2.62 -15.70
C GLY A 50 -8.78 -3.72 -16.72
N PRO A 51 -9.11 -5.00 -16.46
CA PRO A 51 -8.85 -6.12 -17.38
C PRO A 51 -9.50 -6.00 -18.75
N GLY A 52 -10.47 -5.10 -18.94
CA GLY A 52 -10.96 -4.76 -20.28
C GLY A 52 -9.92 -4.04 -21.16
N ALA A 53 -8.89 -3.43 -20.56
CA ALA A 53 -7.83 -2.69 -21.25
C ALA A 53 -6.57 -3.53 -21.50
N TYR A 54 -6.24 -4.49 -20.62
CA TYR A 54 -5.19 -5.49 -20.87
C TYR A 54 -5.83 -6.81 -21.30
N HIS A 55 -5.68 -7.13 -22.59
CA HIS A 55 -6.25 -8.28 -23.29
C HIS A 55 -6.11 -9.60 -22.48
N PRO A 56 -7.09 -10.54 -22.54
CA PRO A 56 -7.09 -11.80 -21.77
C PRO A 56 -5.94 -12.77 -22.10
N ASP A 57 -4.97 -12.37 -22.92
CA ASP A 57 -3.77 -13.15 -23.14
C ASP A 57 -2.77 -12.92 -22.00
N ALA A 58 -2.22 -14.00 -21.47
CA ALA A 58 -1.23 -13.95 -20.40
C ALA A 58 -0.03 -13.05 -20.73
N GLY A 59 0.41 -12.26 -19.75
CA GLY A 59 1.68 -11.55 -19.78
C GLY A 59 1.61 -10.11 -20.28
N GLN A 60 0.42 -9.52 -20.46
CA GLN A 60 0.29 -8.12 -20.85
C GLN A 60 0.75 -7.18 -19.72
N PRO A 61 1.31 -6.01 -20.04
CA PRO A 61 1.63 -5.00 -19.05
C PRO A 61 0.36 -4.38 -18.46
N ILE A 62 0.34 -4.19 -17.14
CA ILE A 62 -0.69 -3.43 -16.41
C ILE A 62 -0.25 -1.96 -16.38
N PRO A 63 -0.97 -1.04 -17.04
CA PRO A 63 -0.68 0.39 -16.94
C PRO A 63 -0.89 0.86 -15.50
N PHE A 64 0.16 1.39 -14.90
CA PHE A 64 0.16 1.90 -13.53
C PHE A 64 0.70 3.32 -13.55
N ARG A 65 -0.09 4.27 -13.04
CA ARG A 65 0.32 5.68 -12.96
C ARG A 65 -0.08 6.26 -11.61
N LEU A 66 0.84 6.99 -11.01
CA LEU A 66 0.57 7.79 -9.82
C LEU A 66 0.06 9.18 -10.23
N GLY A 67 -0.92 9.68 -9.48
CA GLY A 67 -1.55 10.98 -9.65
C GLY A 67 -1.18 11.96 -8.55
N GLY A 68 -2.12 12.86 -8.24
CA GLY A 68 -1.93 13.89 -7.23
C GLY A 68 -2.04 13.37 -5.79
N PRO A 69 -1.86 14.25 -4.79
CA PRO A 69 -2.08 13.90 -3.38
C PRO A 69 -3.50 13.41 -3.13
N LEU A 70 -3.63 12.33 -2.38
CA LEU A 70 -4.89 11.74 -1.93
C LEU A 70 -5.02 11.84 -0.42
N ARG A 71 -6.19 12.28 0.06
CA ARG A 71 -6.49 12.38 1.49
C ARG A 71 -7.02 11.05 2.01
N VAL A 72 -6.19 10.35 2.76
CA VAL A 72 -6.47 8.99 3.24
C VAL A 72 -7.75 8.92 4.09
N ALA A 73 -7.91 9.83 5.04
CA ALA A 73 -9.09 9.83 5.91
C ALA A 73 -10.40 10.05 5.15
N GLU A 74 -10.40 10.90 4.11
CA GLU A 74 -11.57 11.14 3.26
C GLU A 74 -11.87 9.90 2.41
N ALA A 75 -10.84 9.29 1.80
CA ALA A 75 -11.00 8.06 1.02
C ALA A 75 -11.63 6.91 1.83
N VAL A 76 -11.14 6.68 3.05
CA VAL A 76 -11.67 5.65 3.94
C VAL A 76 -13.09 5.99 4.43
N ALA A 77 -13.37 7.27 4.72
CA ALA A 77 -14.70 7.67 5.18
C ALA A 77 -15.78 7.55 4.09
N GLU A 78 -15.42 7.82 2.83
CA GLU A 78 -16.34 7.79 1.69
C GLU A 78 -16.55 6.37 1.17
N ASP A 79 -15.47 5.60 0.98
CA ASP A 79 -15.54 4.32 0.28
C ASP A 79 -15.42 3.10 1.22
N GLY A 80 -14.96 3.31 2.46
CA GLY A 80 -14.76 2.25 3.44
C GLY A 80 -13.44 1.51 3.29
N THR A 81 -13.42 0.25 3.73
CA THR A 81 -12.27 -0.64 3.73
C THR A 81 -12.62 -2.02 3.17
N THR A 82 -11.60 -2.79 2.84
CA THR A 82 -11.74 -4.22 2.47
C THR A 82 -10.59 -5.04 3.03
N GLU A 83 -10.79 -6.34 3.08
CA GLU A 83 -9.81 -7.31 3.57
C GLU A 83 -8.58 -7.37 2.66
N ALA A 84 -7.40 -7.48 3.27
CA ALA A 84 -6.14 -7.75 2.61
C ALA A 84 -5.85 -9.25 2.63
N ASP A 85 -6.12 -9.95 1.53
CA ASP A 85 -5.84 -11.39 1.42
C ASP A 85 -4.49 -11.61 0.72
N PRO A 86 -3.38 -11.84 1.46
CA PRO A 86 -2.07 -12.04 0.86
C PRO A 86 -2.00 -13.36 0.09
N CYS A 87 -1.48 -13.30 -1.14
CA CYS A 87 -1.16 -14.48 -1.94
C CYS A 87 0.35 -14.81 -1.90
N PHE A 88 1.20 -13.80 -1.68
CA PHE A 88 2.64 -13.99 -1.53
C PHE A 88 3.25 -12.95 -0.61
N GLU A 89 4.38 -13.30 0.01
CA GLU A 89 5.30 -12.38 0.69
C GLU A 89 6.72 -12.77 0.24
N SER A 90 7.53 -11.78 -0.12
CA SER A 90 8.87 -12.00 -0.69
C SER A 90 9.86 -10.97 -0.15
N PRO A 91 11.03 -11.40 0.37
CA PRO A 91 12.01 -10.45 0.87
C PRO A 91 12.59 -9.62 -0.27
N LEU A 92 12.88 -8.35 0.00
CA LEU A 92 13.61 -7.51 -0.95
C LEU A 92 15.06 -8.02 -1.11
N PRO A 93 15.64 -8.01 -2.32
CA PRO A 93 17.00 -8.52 -2.54
C PRO A 93 18.10 -7.80 -1.76
N ASP A 94 17.87 -6.54 -1.37
CA ASP A 94 18.80 -5.72 -0.58
C ASP A 94 18.65 -5.89 0.94
N GLY A 95 17.67 -6.70 1.38
CA GLY A 95 17.37 -6.92 2.79
C GLY A 95 16.68 -5.75 3.49
N SER A 96 16.26 -4.70 2.77
CA SER A 96 15.62 -3.51 3.36
C SER A 96 14.20 -3.75 3.86
N GLY A 97 13.58 -4.87 3.50
CA GLY A 97 12.20 -5.17 3.85
C GLY A 97 11.60 -6.26 2.97
N TRP A 98 10.30 -6.15 2.71
CA TRP A 98 9.52 -7.15 1.98
C TRP A 98 8.59 -6.50 0.96
N ILE A 99 8.25 -7.25 -0.08
CA ILE A 99 7.08 -6.99 -0.92
C ILE A 99 6.07 -8.11 -0.68
N THR A 100 4.84 -7.73 -0.40
CA THR A 100 3.70 -8.62 -0.33
C THR A 100 2.63 -8.17 -1.31
N GLY A 101 1.77 -9.07 -1.73
CA GLY A 101 0.67 -8.75 -2.61
C GLY A 101 -0.40 -9.83 -2.58
N GLY A 102 -1.55 -9.46 -3.09
CA GLY A 102 -2.73 -10.29 -3.01
C GLY A 102 -3.92 -9.60 -3.61
N GLY A 103 -5.09 -9.92 -3.09
CA GLY A 103 -6.35 -9.33 -3.54
C GLY A 103 -7.35 -9.15 -2.42
N GLY A 104 -8.60 -8.92 -2.83
CA GLY A 104 -9.74 -8.81 -1.94
C GLY A 104 -11.06 -8.78 -2.72
N GLY A 105 -12.17 -8.77 -1.99
CA GLY A 105 -13.52 -8.69 -2.57
C GLY A 105 -13.89 -9.90 -3.43
N MET A 106 -14.42 -9.65 -4.64
CA MET A 106 -14.89 -10.70 -5.57
C MET A 106 -13.84 -11.10 -6.62
N GLY A 107 -12.54 -10.88 -6.35
CA GLY A 107 -11.43 -11.25 -7.26
C GLY A 107 -11.11 -10.23 -8.36
N ASN A 108 -11.67 -9.02 -8.28
CA ASN A 108 -11.32 -7.89 -9.16
C ASN A 108 -10.24 -6.98 -8.56
N ILE A 109 -10.08 -7.00 -7.23
CA ILE A 109 -9.17 -6.12 -6.48
C ILE A 109 -7.82 -6.82 -6.35
N GLY A 110 -6.75 -6.08 -6.62
CA GLY A 110 -5.39 -6.44 -6.25
C GLY A 110 -4.75 -5.39 -5.35
N TYR A 111 -3.75 -5.81 -4.61
CA TYR A 111 -2.88 -4.89 -3.88
C TYR A 111 -1.43 -5.34 -3.91
N ILE A 112 -0.55 -4.38 -3.67
CA ILE A 112 0.88 -4.59 -3.44
C ILE A 112 1.26 -3.73 -2.25
N ALA A 113 2.02 -4.27 -1.31
CA ALA A 113 2.56 -3.49 -0.20
C ALA A 113 4.06 -3.69 -0.07
N ARG A 114 4.76 -2.61 0.28
CA ARG A 114 6.12 -2.66 0.78
C ARG A 114 6.09 -2.58 2.28
N LEU A 115 6.83 -3.49 2.90
CA LEU A 115 7.00 -3.57 4.34
C LEU A 115 8.45 -3.28 4.68
N ASP A 116 8.68 -2.65 5.84
CA ASP A 116 10.01 -2.57 6.42
C ASP A 116 10.48 -3.94 6.94
N ALA A 117 11.75 -4.03 7.36
CA ALA A 117 12.34 -5.29 7.83
C ALA A 117 11.61 -5.92 9.04
N ASP A 118 10.92 -5.12 9.84
CA ASP A 118 10.09 -5.55 10.98
C ASP A 118 8.65 -5.93 10.58
N ARG A 119 8.34 -5.95 9.28
CA ARG A 119 7.01 -6.15 8.68
C ARG A 119 6.00 -5.04 8.95
N SER A 120 6.41 -3.89 9.47
CA SER A 120 5.54 -2.72 9.48
C SER A 120 5.29 -2.24 8.06
N VAL A 121 4.07 -1.77 7.78
CA VAL A 121 3.72 -1.25 6.45
C VAL A 121 4.49 0.03 6.20
N ARG A 122 5.11 0.12 5.02
CA ARG A 122 5.73 1.35 4.51
C ARG A 122 4.77 2.05 3.56
N TRP A 123 4.24 1.30 2.60
CA TRP A 123 3.15 1.73 1.75
C TRP A 123 2.33 0.54 1.23
N VAL A 124 1.08 0.79 0.86
CA VAL A 124 0.19 -0.14 0.17
C VAL A 124 -0.42 0.55 -1.06
N ALA A 125 -0.29 -0.08 -2.22
CA ALA A 125 -0.98 0.28 -3.45
C ALA A 125 -2.22 -0.61 -3.58
N ALA A 126 -3.41 -0.03 -3.43
CA ALA A 126 -4.69 -0.72 -3.62
C ALA A 126 -5.25 -0.39 -5.01
N MET A 127 -5.73 -1.43 -5.72
CA MET A 127 -6.12 -1.36 -7.13
C MET A 127 -7.41 -2.17 -7.39
N TRP A 128 -8.52 -1.50 -7.65
CA TRP A 128 -9.87 -2.09 -7.77
C TRP A 128 -10.07 -2.94 -9.01
N ALA A 129 -9.25 -2.73 -10.03
CA ALA A 129 -9.40 -3.36 -11.32
C ALA A 129 -8.12 -4.09 -11.79
N SER A 130 -7.19 -4.40 -10.89
CA SER A 130 -5.94 -5.08 -11.27
C SER A 130 -6.02 -6.61 -11.22
N ASN A 131 -7.06 -7.17 -10.61
CA ASN A 131 -7.09 -8.56 -10.11
C ASN A 131 -5.97 -8.85 -9.07
N PRO A 132 -6.11 -9.94 -8.27
CA PRO A 132 -5.13 -10.29 -7.25
C PRO A 132 -3.73 -10.53 -7.79
N PHE A 133 -2.71 -9.97 -7.10
CA PHE A 133 -1.31 -10.27 -7.40
C PHE A 133 -0.86 -11.56 -6.69
N VAL A 134 -0.31 -12.51 -7.44
CA VAL A 134 0.01 -13.86 -6.93
C VAL A 134 1.49 -14.17 -6.85
N SER A 135 2.35 -13.35 -7.46
CA SER A 135 3.81 -13.52 -7.36
C SER A 135 4.58 -12.25 -7.69
N VAL A 136 5.84 -12.22 -7.24
CA VAL A 136 6.83 -11.21 -7.62
C VAL A 136 8.14 -11.88 -8.05
N ARG A 137 8.81 -11.30 -9.05
CA ARG A 137 10.19 -11.60 -9.42
C ARG A 137 10.99 -10.31 -9.47
N TYR A 138 12.21 -10.34 -8.94
CA TYR A 138 13.10 -9.19 -9.00
C TYR A 138 14.05 -9.26 -10.19
N ALA A 139 14.34 -8.09 -10.77
CA ALA A 139 15.35 -7.87 -11.80
C ALA A 139 16.13 -6.60 -11.45
N GLY A 140 17.19 -6.74 -10.66
CA GLY A 140 17.90 -5.59 -10.09
C GLY A 140 17.00 -4.84 -9.11
N THR A 141 16.82 -3.54 -9.33
CA THR A 141 15.94 -2.67 -8.54
C THR A 141 14.47 -2.69 -9.00
N THR A 142 14.15 -3.52 -9.99
CA THR A 142 12.79 -3.64 -10.52
C THR A 142 12.08 -4.84 -9.92
N ALA A 143 10.85 -4.64 -9.44
CA ALA A 143 9.91 -5.71 -9.10
C ALA A 143 8.95 -5.95 -10.27
N VAL A 144 8.85 -7.20 -10.72
CA VAL A 144 7.89 -7.65 -11.73
C VAL A 144 6.83 -8.49 -11.03
N LEU A 145 5.64 -7.94 -10.88
CA LEU A 145 4.51 -8.56 -10.19
C LEU A 145 3.55 -9.16 -11.20
N THR A 146 3.03 -10.34 -10.90
CA THR A 146 2.12 -11.07 -11.79
C THR A 146 0.79 -11.28 -11.10
N ASN A 147 -0.32 -10.91 -11.75
CA ASN A 147 -1.67 -11.19 -11.26
C ASN A 147 -2.13 -12.61 -11.62
N ASP A 148 -3.26 -13.05 -11.09
CA ASP A 148 -3.86 -14.36 -11.33
C ASP A 148 -4.24 -14.62 -12.81
N TRP A 149 -4.43 -13.55 -13.60
CA TRP A 149 -4.63 -13.59 -15.05
C TRP A 149 -3.30 -13.52 -15.83
N ARG A 150 -2.18 -13.56 -15.13
CA ARG A 150 -0.80 -13.51 -15.64
C ARG A 150 -0.38 -12.19 -16.26
N ASN A 151 -1.15 -11.12 -16.06
CA ASN A 151 -0.73 -9.76 -16.42
C ASN A 151 0.37 -9.28 -15.48
N ARG A 152 1.22 -8.39 -15.97
CA ARG A 152 2.47 -8.00 -15.34
C ARG A 152 2.49 -6.51 -15.01
N LEU A 153 2.68 -6.19 -13.73
CA LEU A 153 3.02 -4.85 -13.28
C LEU A 153 4.52 -4.77 -13.01
N THR A 154 5.17 -3.72 -13.52
CA THR A 154 6.59 -3.48 -13.29
C THR A 154 6.75 -2.23 -12.44
N LEU A 155 7.42 -2.35 -11.29
CA LEU A 155 7.70 -1.24 -10.38
C LEU A 155 9.21 -1.01 -10.29
N ASP A 156 9.64 0.23 -10.43
CA ASP A 156 11.00 0.66 -10.07
C ASP A 156 11.02 0.97 -8.57
N LEU A 157 11.72 0.14 -7.79
CA LEU A 157 11.78 0.28 -6.34
C LEU A 157 12.66 1.47 -5.90
N THR A 158 13.33 2.14 -6.84
CA THR A 158 14.08 3.39 -6.58
C THR A 158 13.24 4.64 -6.80
N ASP A 159 12.01 4.50 -7.32
CA ASP A 159 11.09 5.63 -7.47
C ASP A 159 10.86 6.28 -6.09
N PRO A 160 11.15 7.58 -5.92
CA PRO A 160 10.90 8.28 -4.66
C PRO A 160 9.47 8.17 -4.15
N ALA A 161 8.48 8.05 -5.06
CA ALA A 161 7.09 7.85 -4.67
C ALA A 161 6.86 6.49 -3.99
N LEU A 162 7.68 5.49 -4.28
CA LEU A 162 7.66 4.13 -3.71
C LEU A 162 8.79 3.91 -2.67
N SER A 163 9.49 4.99 -2.30
CA SER A 163 10.63 4.94 -1.41
C SER A 163 10.27 4.76 0.05
#